data_AF-A0A524CA98-F1
#
_entry.id   AF-A0A524CA98-F1
#
_cell.length_a   1.000
_cell.length_b   1.000
_cell.length_c   1.000
_cell.angle_alpha   90.00
_cell.angle_beta   90.00
_cell.angle_gamma   90.00
#
_symmetry.space_group_name_H-M   'P 1'
#
loop_
_entity.id
_entity.type
_entity.pdbx_description
1 polymer ?
#
loop_
_entity_poly.entity_id
_entity_poly.type
_entity_poly.pdbx_seq_one_letter_code
_entity_poly.pdbx_strand_id
1 'polypeptide(L)'
;MYNQVELSPLFRFFPFFIVGSIIADLVYSKIWSDSNYSKKVIISSLTIPISLMGVILIFTSLYLIPFDILERFNISWPFYTIGGHLLLFAILFGIEFRTSIKIQE
;
A
#
# COMPACT_ATOMS: atom_id res chain seq x y z
N MET A 1 -27.19 20.25 -6.59
CA MET A 1 -25.73 20.51 -6.47
C MET A 1 -24.98 19.23 -6.10
N TYR A 2 -25.08 18.15 -6.90
CA TYR A 2 -24.53 16.82 -6.55
C TYR A 2 -23.73 16.18 -7.69
N ASN A 3 -23.18 17.00 -8.59
CA ASN A 3 -22.51 16.54 -9.82
C ASN A 3 -21.11 17.13 -9.96
N GLN A 4 -20.38 17.26 -8.85
CA GLN A 4 -18.95 17.56 -8.92
C GLN A 4 -18.21 16.26 -9.22
N VAL A 5 -17.45 16.24 -10.31
CA VAL A 5 -16.65 15.09 -10.77
C VAL A 5 -15.76 14.52 -9.65
N GLU A 6 -15.33 15.39 -8.72
CA GLU A 6 -14.54 15.11 -7.51
C GLU A 6 -15.24 14.25 -6.44
N LEU A 7 -16.57 14.16 -6.49
CA LEU A 7 -17.36 13.29 -5.60
C LEU A 7 -17.46 11.86 -6.13
N SER A 8 -17.03 11.60 -7.37
CA SER A 8 -17.08 10.27 -7.96
C SER A 8 -16.09 9.37 -7.23
N PRO A 9 -16.55 8.27 -6.60
CA PRO A 9 -15.67 7.36 -5.85
C PRO A 9 -14.50 6.86 -6.71
N LEU A 10 -14.74 6.64 -8.00
CA LEU A 10 -13.74 6.17 -8.97
C LEU A 10 -12.48 7.07 -9.02
N PHE A 11 -12.66 8.40 -9.08
CA PHE A 11 -11.53 9.34 -9.17
C PHE A 11 -10.72 9.40 -7.87
N ARG A 12 -11.33 9.04 -6.73
CA ARG A 12 -10.59 8.92 -5.45
C ARG A 12 -9.71 7.67 -5.41
N PHE A 13 -10.10 6.59 -6.10
CA PHE A 13 -9.29 5.37 -6.19
C PHE A 13 -8.25 5.40 -7.32
N PHE A 14 -8.37 6.33 -8.27
CA PHE A 14 -7.53 6.37 -9.45
C PHE A 14 -6.02 6.53 -9.16
N PRO A 15 -5.57 7.42 -8.24
CA PRO A 15 -4.16 7.50 -7.87
C PRO A 15 -3.66 6.21 -7.22
N PHE A 16 -4.50 5.57 -6.39
CA PHE A 16 -4.18 4.29 -5.77
C PHE A 16 -4.01 3.20 -6.82
N PHE A 17 -4.88 3.15 -7.84
CA PHE A 17 -4.77 2.20 -8.94
C PHE A 17 -3.47 2.39 -9.72
N ILE A 18 -3.10 3.63 -10.06
CA ILE A 18 -1.84 3.92 -10.76
C ILE A 18 -0.64 3.50 -9.92
N VAL A 19 -0.57 3.93 -8.67
CA VAL A 19 0.56 3.59 -7.78
C VAL A 19 0.64 2.08 -7.57
N GLY A 20 -0.49 1.41 -7.35
CA GLY A 20 -0.58 -0.04 -7.22
C GLY A 20 -0.08 -0.76 -8.47
N SER A 21 -0.49 -0.32 -9.66
CA SER A 21 -0.04 -0.91 -10.92
C SER A 21 1.46 -0.76 -11.16
N ILE A 22 2.04 0.40 -10.84
CA ILE A 22 3.48 0.65 -10.98
C ILE A 22 4.27 -0.23 -10.00
N ILE A 23 3.83 -0.31 -8.75
CA ILE A 23 4.48 -1.17 -7.75
C ILE A 23 4.37 -2.64 -8.17
N ALA A 24 3.21 -3.09 -8.65
CA ALA A 24 3.01 -4.46 -9.11
C ALA A 24 3.95 -4.81 -10.27
N ASP A 25 4.11 -3.90 -11.24
CA ASP A 25 5.00 -4.09 -12.38
C ASP A 25 6.49 -4.14 -11.96
N LEU A 26 6.91 -3.26 -11.04
CA LEU A 26 8.26 -3.28 -10.47
C LEU A 26 8.55 -4.57 -9.68
N VAL A 27 7.56 -5.06 -8.94
CA VAL A 27 7.69 -6.31 -8.18
C VAL A 27 7.72 -7.51 -9.13
N TYR A 28 6.84 -7.55 -10.12
CA TYR A 28 6.78 -8.62 -11.11
C TYR A 28 8.08 -8.72 -11.91
N SER A 29 8.57 -7.59 -12.43
CA SER A 29 9.83 -7.53 -13.17
C SER A 29 11.02 -7.97 -12.33
N LYS A 30 11.06 -7.60 -11.04
CA LYS A 30 12.12 -8.04 -10.13
C LYS A 30 12.06 -9.53 -9.80
N ILE A 31 10.87 -10.07 -9.56
CA ILE A 31 10.67 -11.51 -9.31
C ILE A 31 10.99 -12.34 -10.55
N TRP A 32 10.64 -11.85 -11.75
CA TRP A 32 10.90 -12.55 -13.01
C TRP A 32 12.37 -12.48 -13.44
N SER A 33 13.04 -11.35 -13.19
CA SER A 33 14.46 -11.17 -13.51
C SER A 33 15.39 -12.02 -12.63
N ASP A 34 15.03 -12.23 -11.36
CA ASP A 34 15.84 -13.01 -10.41
C ASP A 34 15.34 -14.46 -10.31
N SER A 35 15.48 -15.23 -11.41
CA SER A 35 15.05 -16.64 -11.47
C SER A 35 15.76 -17.58 -10.48
N ASN A 36 16.86 -17.12 -9.87
CA ASN A 36 17.68 -17.90 -8.92
C ASN A 36 17.41 -17.58 -7.44
N TYR A 37 16.69 -16.50 -7.14
CA TYR A 37 16.38 -16.16 -5.75
C TYR A 37 15.05 -16.78 -5.34
N SER A 38 15.02 -17.34 -4.12
CA SER A 38 13.77 -17.83 -3.54
C SER A 38 12.76 -16.68 -3.48
N LYS A 39 11.64 -16.82 -4.19
CA LYS A 39 10.52 -15.85 -4.17
C LYS A 39 10.14 -15.43 -2.74
N LYS A 40 10.27 -16.36 -1.78
CA LYS A 40 10.06 -16.13 -0.35
C LYS A 40 10.96 -15.02 0.23
N VAL A 41 12.24 -14.98 -0.16
CA VAL A 41 13.23 -14.02 0.35
C VAL A 41 12.99 -12.62 -0.22
N ILE A 42 12.69 -12.52 -1.52
CA ILE A 42 12.33 -11.26 -2.19
C ILE A 42 11.07 -10.66 -1.56
N ILE A 43 10.10 -11.50 -1.23
CA ILE A 43 8.82 -11.04 -0.67
C ILE A 43 9.00 -10.63 0.79
N SER A 44 9.73 -11.39 1.61
CA SER A 44 10.03 -10.93 2.97
C SER A 44 10.81 -9.62 2.98
N SER A 45 11.71 -9.41 2.01
CA SER A 45 12.51 -8.18 1.93
C SER A 45 11.72 -6.97 1.41
N LEU A 46 10.54 -7.18 0.82
CA LEU A 46 9.61 -6.11 0.41
C LEU A 46 8.48 -5.89 1.42
N THR A 47 7.80 -6.96 1.86
CA THR A 47 6.62 -6.87 2.73
C THR A 47 6.96 -6.31 4.11
N ILE A 48 8.11 -6.70 4.68
CA ILE A 48 8.55 -6.23 6.01
C ILE A 48 8.79 -4.71 6.02
N PRO A 49 9.62 -4.12 5.13
CA PRO A 49 9.85 -2.69 5.15
C PRO A 49 8.60 -1.88 4.78
N ILE A 50 7.75 -2.37 3.86
CA ILE A 50 6.49 -1.69 3.52
C ILE A 50 5.56 -1.63 4.73
N SER A 51 5.40 -2.75 5.44
CA SER A 51 4.57 -2.81 6.65
C SER A 51 5.12 -1.89 7.74
N LEU A 52 6.44 -1.94 7.98
CA LEU A 52 7.10 -1.10 8.98
C LEU A 52 6.96 0.40 8.67
N MET A 53 7.11 0.79 7.39
CA MET A 53 6.90 2.16 6.94
C MET A 53 5.45 2.60 7.16
N GLY A 54 4.47 1.74 6.83
CA GLY A 54 3.05 2.02 7.06
C GLY A 54 2.72 2.26 8.53
N VAL A 55 3.27 1.42 9.42
CA VAL A 55 3.13 1.59 10.88
C VAL A 55 3.74 2.91 11.34
N ILE A 56 4.97 3.23 10.92
CA ILE A 56 5.64 4.48 11.29
C ILE A 56 4.81 5.68 10.86
N LEU A 57 4.32 5.71 9.62
CA LEU A 57 3.49 6.80 9.09
C LEU A 57 2.21 7.01 9.91
N ILE A 58 1.54 5.93 10.34
CA ILE A 58 0.37 6.01 11.21
C ILE A 58 0.74 6.60 12.56
N PHE A 59 1.82 6.14 13.20
CA PHE A 59 2.27 6.69 14.48
C PHE A 59 2.70 8.16 14.37
N THR A 60 3.40 8.53 13.30
CA THR A 60 3.76 9.92 13.03
C THR A 60 2.52 10.80 12.85
N SER A 61 1.47 10.29 12.18
CA SER A 61 0.21 11.01 12.03
C SER A 61 -0.51 11.24 13.37
N LEU A 62 -0.45 10.26 14.28
CA LEU A 62 -1.01 10.34 15.63
C LEU A 62 -0.24 11.34 16.51
N TYR A 63 1.09 11.42 16.34
CA TYR A 63 1.95 12.28 17.14
C TYR A 63 1.90 13.75 16.70
N LEU A 64 1.78 14.01 15.39
CA LEU A 64 1.81 15.37 14.86
C LEU A 64 0.61 16.21 15.34
N ILE A 65 -0.62 15.71 15.20
CA ILE A 65 -1.84 16.42 15.63
C ILE A 65 -2.90 15.39 16.07
N PRO A 66 -2.94 15.00 17.35
CA PRO A 66 -3.77 13.90 17.83
C PRO A 66 -5.28 14.18 17.77
N PHE A 67 -5.71 15.45 17.78
CA PHE A 67 -7.13 15.81 17.89
C PHE A 67 -7.83 16.04 16.54
N ASP A 68 -7.09 16.34 15.46
CA ASP A 68 -7.65 16.70 14.15
C ASP A 68 -7.26 15.73 13.03
N ILE A 69 -6.97 14.47 13.37
CA ILE A 69 -6.56 13.44 12.40
C ILE A 69 -7.63 13.25 11.33
N LEU A 70 -8.91 13.36 11.68
CA LEU A 70 -10.04 13.18 10.77
C LEU A 70 -10.35 14.44 9.94
N GLU A 71 -9.73 15.58 10.24
CA GLU A 71 -9.89 16.79 9.45
C GLU A 71 -9.06 16.68 8.17
N ARG A 72 -9.76 16.56 7.03
CA ARG A 72 -9.15 16.32 5.72
C ARG A 72 -8.18 17.41 5.24
N PHE A 73 -8.27 18.60 5.83
CA PHE A 73 -7.41 19.75 5.51
C PHE A 73 -6.10 19.75 6.29
N ASN A 74 -5.96 18.85 7.25
CA ASN A 74 -4.79 18.78 8.09
C ASN A 74 -3.72 17.86 7.49
N ILE A 75 -2.45 18.19 7.68
CA ILE A 75 -1.32 17.44 7.13
C ILE A 75 -1.28 16.01 7.69
N SER A 76 -1.79 15.78 8.89
CA SER A 76 -1.88 14.45 9.52
C SER A 76 -2.74 13.46 8.72
N TRP A 77 -3.76 13.92 7.99
CA TRP A 77 -4.67 13.05 7.24
C TRP A 77 -3.99 12.34 6.04
N PRO A 78 -3.22 13.02 5.17
CA PRO A 78 -2.37 12.37 4.18
C PRO A 78 -1.43 11.31 4.76
N PHE A 79 -0.76 11.58 5.88
CA PHE A 79 0.15 10.61 6.51
C PHE A 79 -0.60 9.38 7.02
N TYR A 80 -1.75 9.58 7.67
CA TYR A 80 -2.61 8.51 8.15
C TYR A 80 -3.13 7.64 7.00
N THR A 81 -3.66 8.28 5.95
CA THR A 81 -4.20 7.57 4.79
C THR A 81 -3.12 6.80 4.04
N ILE A 82 -1.97 7.41 3.72
CA ILE A 82 -0.86 6.71 3.03
C ILE A 82 -0.36 5.53 3.87
N GLY A 83 -0.18 5.72 5.18
CA GLY A 83 0.22 4.64 6.09
C GLY A 83 -0.77 3.47 6.09
N GLY A 84 -2.07 3.77 6.13
CA GLY A 84 -3.14 2.77 6.00
C GLY A 84 -3.11 2.03 4.66
N HIS A 85 -2.90 2.74 3.55
CA HIS A 85 -2.79 2.11 2.22
C HIS A 85 -1.57 1.18 2.13
N LEU A 86 -0.43 1.56 2.70
CA LEU A 86 0.77 0.71 2.71
C LEU A 86 0.55 -0.58 3.51
N LEU A 87 -0.15 -0.50 4.65
CA LEU A 87 -0.52 -1.69 5.42
C LEU A 87 -1.49 -2.59 4.64
N LEU A 88 -2.51 -2.00 4.02
CA LEU A 88 -3.48 -2.76 3.23
C LEU A 88 -2.79 -3.44 2.03
N PHE A 89 -1.86 -2.74 1.36
CA PHE A 89 -1.04 -3.31 0.30
C PHE A 89 -0.17 -4.46 0.81
N ALA A 90 0.51 -4.30 1.95
CA ALA A 90 1.33 -5.36 2.54
C ALA A 90 0.50 -6.63 2.89
N ILE A 91 -0.74 -6.44 3.37
CA ILE A 91 -1.66 -7.54 3.67
C ILE A 91 -2.08 -8.26 2.39
N LEU A 92 -2.58 -7.51 1.39
CA LEU A 92 -3.02 -8.08 0.10
C LEU A 92 -1.89 -8.82 -0.59
N PHE A 93 -0.71 -8.21 -0.66
CA PHE A 93 0.49 -8.80 -1.26
C PHE A 93 0.91 -10.09 -0.53
N GLY A 94 0.82 -10.10 0.81
CA GLY A 94 1.06 -11.31 1.60
C GLY A 94 0.05 -12.45 1.34
N ILE A 95 -1.22 -12.11 1.14
CA ILE A 95 -2.29 -13.08 0.84
C ILE A 95 -2.10 -13.68 -0.56
N GLU A 96 -1.94 -12.82 -1.58
CA GLU A 96 -1.76 -13.23 -2.97
C GLU A 96 -0.60 -14.23 -3.11
N PHE A 97 0.49 -14.01 -2.38
CA PHE A 97 1.62 -14.93 -2.40
C PHE A 97 1.34 -16.27 -1.72
N ARG A 98 0.65 -16.29 -0.57
CA ARG A 98 0.25 -17.56 0.06
C ARG A 98 -0.63 -18.40 -0.87
N THR A 99 -1.52 -17.75 -1.60
CA THR A 99 -2.36 -18.39 -2.62
C THR A 99 -1.51 -18.90 -3.78
N SER A 100 -0.55 -18.10 -4.27
CA SER A 100 0.33 -18.49 -5.38
C SER A 100 1.23 -19.69 -5.08
N ILE A 101 1.73 -19.84 -3.85
CA ILE A 101 2.52 -21.02 -3.44
C ILE A 101 1.68 -22.30 -3.49
N LYS A 102 0.41 -22.24 -3.03
CA LYS A 102 -0.49 -23.40 -2.99
C LYS A 102 -0.88 -23.95 -4.36
N ILE A 103 -0.74 -23.17 -5.43
CA ILE A 103 -1.11 -23.57 -6.80
C ILE A 103 0.05 -24.30 -7.50
N GLN A 104 1.27 -24.24 -6.95
CA GLN A 104 2.46 -24.91 -7.52
C GLN A 104 2.80 -26.25 -6.84
N GLU A 105 2.05 -26.65 -5.81
CA GLU A 105 2.06 -28.02 -5.22
C GLU A 105 0.96 -28.87 -5.85
#